data_AF-A0A1H7K0H4-F1
#
_entry.id   AF-A0A1H7K0H4-F1
#
_cell.length_a   1.000
_cell.length_b   1.000
_cell.length_c   1.000
_cell.angle_alpha   90.00
_cell.angle_beta   90.00
_cell.angle_gamma   90.00
#
_symmetry.space_group_name_H-M   'P 1'
#
loop_
_entity.id
_entity.type
_entity.pdbx_description
1 polymer ?
#
loop_
_entity_poly.entity_id
_entity_poly.type
_entity_poly.pdbx_seq_one_letter_code
_entity_poly.pdbx_strand_id
1 'polypeptide(L)'
;MSITASVGLGGKNTVVDTRLIQASINPHFKALGIDLLEVDGKCGPLTRGAIKRYQQVFLKMTSPDSRVDPGGKTVLHMANNPAPADVVVSASRLPIKLKASDFLQVPVVMDPADGTVQDAYTAFEYEIFDKGARMVGTDFAFGVPNDIEVWPNAQVRIGVTLDPGLLAHEQFHYDVGFVVCRALAHQLTIARAPTIGGLITQLNSLVDLHIKRRVKLIQRRYDVDTQHGANAKYQRIWLDRMTACIANPTANQIGGFWL
;
A
#
# COMPACT_ATOMS: atom_id res chain seq x y z
N MET A 1 17.89 15.61 11.74
CA MET A 1 18.74 14.95 10.72
C MET A 1 18.18 15.31 9.35
N SER A 2 19.01 15.79 8.43
CA SER A 2 18.64 16.24 7.07
C SER A 2 19.41 15.43 6.01
N ILE A 3 19.24 15.75 4.72
CA ILE A 3 20.17 15.30 3.66
C ILE A 3 21.63 15.52 4.08
N THR A 4 22.52 14.59 3.70
CA THR A 4 23.94 14.59 4.07
C THR A 4 24.79 15.47 3.15
N ALA A 5 24.35 15.68 1.92
CA ALA A 5 24.97 16.56 0.95
C ALA A 5 23.91 17.24 0.09
N SER A 6 24.31 18.31 -0.61
CA SER A 6 23.39 19.07 -1.44
C SER A 6 22.84 18.26 -2.62
N VAL A 7 21.56 18.43 -2.90
CA VAL A 7 20.82 17.82 -4.02
C VAL A 7 20.34 18.91 -4.96
N GLY A 8 20.42 18.70 -6.26
CA GLY A 8 19.99 19.65 -7.28
C GLY A 8 21.16 20.16 -8.13
N LEU A 9 21.02 21.38 -8.66
CA LEU A 9 22.00 22.01 -9.54
C LEU A 9 23.34 22.22 -8.82
N GLY A 10 24.41 21.66 -9.40
CA GLY A 10 25.77 21.69 -8.84
C GLY A 10 25.89 20.96 -7.49
N GLY A 11 24.88 20.20 -7.07
CA GLY A 11 24.90 19.42 -5.83
C GLY A 11 25.74 18.14 -5.97
N LYS A 12 26.06 17.53 -4.83
CA LYS A 12 26.72 16.21 -4.80
C LYS A 12 25.79 15.11 -5.31
N ASN A 13 24.47 15.28 -5.14
CA ASN A 13 23.44 14.37 -5.67
C ASN A 13 23.67 12.91 -5.27
N THR A 14 23.92 12.66 -3.98
CA THR A 14 24.01 11.27 -3.50
C THR A 14 22.67 10.58 -3.76
N VAL A 15 22.69 9.27 -4.05
CA VAL A 15 21.48 8.49 -4.34
C VAL A 15 20.48 8.60 -3.17
N VAL A 16 20.97 8.46 -1.94
CA VAL A 16 20.14 8.49 -0.73
C VAL A 16 19.48 9.86 -0.53
N ASP A 17 20.25 10.96 -0.63
CA ASP A 17 19.70 12.31 -0.46
C ASP A 17 18.73 12.66 -1.59
N THR A 18 19.04 12.24 -2.82
CA THR A 18 18.20 12.50 -3.98
C THR A 18 16.85 11.80 -3.87
N ARG A 19 16.83 10.53 -3.44
CA ARG A 19 15.59 9.79 -3.16
C ARG A 19 14.75 10.48 -2.09
N LEU A 20 15.39 10.96 -1.02
CA LEU A 20 14.70 11.67 0.06
C LEU A 20 14.03 12.95 -0.45
N ILE A 21 14.70 13.71 -1.33
CA ILE A 21 14.14 14.92 -1.93
C ILE A 21 13.00 14.59 -2.91
N GLN A 22 13.19 13.60 -3.80
CA GLN A 22 12.13 13.15 -4.71
C GLN A 22 10.86 12.73 -3.95
N ALA A 23 11.01 11.88 -2.93
CA ALA A 23 9.91 11.42 -2.09
C ALA A 23 9.29 12.54 -1.22
N SER A 24 10.04 13.58 -0.85
CA SER A 24 9.51 14.72 -0.11
C SER A 24 8.78 15.74 -0.99
N ILE A 25 9.08 15.78 -2.29
CA ILE A 25 8.39 16.62 -3.27
C ILE A 25 7.07 15.99 -3.73
N ASN A 26 7.07 14.67 -3.97
CA ASN A 26 5.92 13.94 -4.53
C ASN A 26 4.57 14.20 -3.84
N PRO A 27 4.46 14.35 -2.51
CA PRO A 27 3.18 14.66 -1.88
C PRO A 27 2.53 15.95 -2.38
N HIS A 28 3.33 16.86 -2.95
CA HIS A 28 2.93 18.21 -3.36
C HIS A 28 2.83 18.37 -4.88
N PHE A 29 2.96 17.29 -5.66
CA PHE A 29 3.06 17.35 -7.14
C PHE A 29 1.93 18.18 -7.79
N LYS A 30 0.68 18.02 -7.33
CA LYS A 30 -0.49 18.79 -7.82
C LYS A 30 -0.33 20.29 -7.59
N ALA A 31 0.06 20.70 -6.37
CA ALA A 31 0.25 22.11 -6.01
C ALA A 31 1.41 22.75 -6.78
N LEU A 32 2.40 21.93 -7.14
CA LEU A 32 3.54 22.35 -7.96
C LEU A 32 3.20 22.38 -9.45
N GLY A 33 2.14 21.71 -9.90
CA GLY A 33 1.82 21.55 -11.31
C GLY A 33 2.89 20.76 -12.06
N ILE A 34 3.38 19.68 -11.44
CA ILE A 34 4.37 18.75 -12.01
C ILE A 34 3.82 17.32 -11.97
N ASP A 35 4.38 16.44 -12.80
CA ASP A 35 4.14 15.00 -12.69
C ASP A 35 4.85 14.40 -11.47
N LEU A 36 4.38 13.24 -11.01
CA LEU A 36 5.04 12.48 -9.96
C LEU A 36 6.45 12.07 -10.39
N LEU A 37 7.43 12.30 -9.52
CA LEU A 37 8.80 11.88 -9.75
C LEU A 37 8.94 10.39 -9.45
N GLU A 38 9.69 9.70 -10.29
CA GLU A 38 10.27 8.42 -9.91
C GLU A 38 11.29 8.65 -8.78
N VAL A 39 11.22 7.83 -7.73
CA VAL A 39 12.13 7.93 -6.59
C VAL A 39 13.36 7.06 -6.84
N ASP A 40 14.11 7.39 -7.88
CA ASP A 40 15.22 6.59 -8.41
C ASP A 40 16.60 7.05 -7.88
N GLY A 41 16.65 8.18 -7.19
CA GLY A 41 17.89 8.79 -6.71
C GLY A 41 18.74 9.46 -7.79
N LYS A 42 18.21 9.63 -9.01
CA LYS A 42 18.88 10.34 -10.10
C LYS A 42 18.42 11.79 -10.14
N CYS A 43 19.35 12.71 -9.94
CA CYS A 43 19.06 14.15 -9.95
C CYS A 43 19.04 14.72 -11.39
N GLY A 44 18.10 14.23 -12.20
CA GLY A 44 17.93 14.63 -13.60
C GLY A 44 17.24 16.00 -13.78
N PRO A 45 16.92 16.38 -15.03
CA PRO A 45 16.15 17.59 -15.33
C PRO A 45 14.81 17.66 -14.60
N LEU A 46 14.09 16.53 -14.49
CA LEU A 46 12.80 16.48 -13.78
C LEU A 46 12.95 16.79 -12.29
N THR A 47 13.90 16.16 -11.60
CA THR A 47 14.16 16.42 -10.17
C THR A 47 14.62 17.85 -9.94
N ARG A 48 15.54 18.38 -10.76
CA ARG A 48 15.99 19.79 -10.64
C ARG A 48 14.88 20.78 -10.92
N GLY A 49 14.06 20.53 -11.94
CA GLY A 49 12.88 21.34 -12.27
C GLY A 49 11.86 21.33 -11.13
N ALA A 50 11.63 20.17 -10.51
CA ALA A 50 10.74 20.03 -9.37
C ALA A 50 11.26 20.77 -8.12
N ILE A 51 12.57 20.71 -7.83
CA ILE A 51 13.20 21.51 -6.76
C ILE A 51 12.98 23.01 -7.02
N LYS A 52 13.28 23.47 -8.24
CA LYS A 52 13.06 24.87 -8.65
C LYS A 52 11.60 25.28 -8.42
N ARG A 53 10.66 24.44 -8.86
CA ARG A 53 9.23 24.72 -8.73
C ARG A 53 8.80 24.74 -7.27
N TYR A 54 9.30 23.83 -6.44
CA TYR A 54 9.05 23.81 -5.01
C TYR A 54 9.50 25.11 -4.34
N GLN A 55 10.72 25.56 -4.65
CA GLN A 55 11.25 26.83 -4.16
C GLN A 55 10.44 28.05 -4.61
N GLN A 56 9.97 28.07 -5.85
CA GLN A 56 9.08 29.13 -6.35
C GLN A 56 7.75 29.15 -5.60
N VAL A 57 7.09 27.99 -5.51
CA VAL A 57 5.71 27.88 -5.06
C VAL A 57 5.60 28.03 -3.55
N PHE A 58 6.45 27.34 -2.80
CA PHE A 58 6.35 27.28 -1.34
C PHE A 58 7.25 28.28 -0.63
N LEU A 59 8.50 28.43 -1.08
CA LEU A 59 9.44 29.37 -0.47
C LEU A 59 9.33 30.79 -1.03
N LYS A 60 8.53 31.00 -2.09
CA LYS A 60 8.36 32.29 -2.79
C LYS A 60 9.69 32.92 -3.21
N MET A 61 10.67 32.08 -3.56
CA MET A 61 11.98 32.56 -4.01
C MET A 61 11.84 33.28 -5.35
N THR A 62 12.27 34.54 -5.41
CA THR A 62 12.29 35.35 -6.64
C THR A 62 13.29 34.80 -7.67
N SER A 63 14.42 34.26 -7.20
CA SER A 63 15.42 33.57 -8.02
C SER A 63 15.72 32.18 -7.44
N PRO A 64 14.89 31.17 -7.74
CA PRO A 64 15.10 29.81 -7.27
C PRO A 64 16.29 29.15 -7.96
N ASP A 65 17.17 28.56 -7.16
CA ASP A 65 18.47 28.06 -7.56
C ASP A 65 18.46 26.59 -8.00
N SER A 66 17.33 25.89 -7.85
CA SER A 66 17.21 24.45 -8.15
C SER A 66 18.14 23.58 -7.31
N ARG A 67 18.49 24.02 -6.11
CA ARG A 67 19.41 23.35 -5.19
C ARG A 67 18.82 23.27 -3.77
N VAL A 68 19.02 22.13 -3.13
CA VAL A 68 18.65 21.87 -1.74
C VAL A 68 19.93 21.58 -0.97
N ASP A 69 20.26 22.44 -0.02
CA ASP A 69 21.43 22.27 0.85
C ASP A 69 21.05 21.64 2.21
N PRO A 70 21.96 20.86 2.84
CA PRO A 70 21.80 20.39 4.20
C PRO A 70 21.49 21.55 5.17
N GLY A 71 20.44 21.40 5.99
CA GLY A 71 19.99 22.45 6.90
C GLY A 71 19.42 23.72 6.24
N GLY A 72 19.31 23.76 4.91
CA GLY A 72 18.79 24.91 4.17
C GLY A 72 17.28 25.12 4.29
N LYS A 73 16.80 26.29 3.86
CA LYS A 73 15.37 26.65 3.92
C LYS A 73 14.46 25.64 3.21
N THR A 74 14.89 25.11 2.06
CA THR A 74 14.08 24.18 1.26
C THR A 74 13.83 22.88 2.02
N VAL A 75 14.86 22.28 2.61
CA VAL A 75 14.72 21.00 3.34
C VAL A 75 13.92 21.17 4.63
N LEU A 76 14.13 22.29 5.35
CA LEU A 76 13.34 22.62 6.54
C LEU A 76 11.86 22.83 6.21
N HIS A 77 11.55 23.51 5.09
CA HIS A 77 10.18 23.65 4.65
C HIS A 77 9.56 22.31 4.27
N MET A 78 10.27 21.44 3.55
CA MET A 78 9.78 20.08 3.22
C MET A 78 9.46 19.27 4.47
N ALA A 79 10.35 19.26 5.45
CA ALA A 79 10.13 18.53 6.70
C ALA A 79 8.92 19.06 7.47
N ASN A 80 8.71 20.38 7.50
CA ASN A 80 7.63 21.00 8.27
C ASN A 80 6.33 21.22 7.48
N ASN A 81 6.31 20.88 6.20
CA ASN A 81 5.14 20.98 5.33
C ASN A 81 4.56 19.58 5.08
N PRO A 82 3.60 19.12 5.91
CA PRO A 82 3.07 17.77 5.79
C PRO A 82 2.42 17.55 4.43
N ALA A 83 2.34 16.28 4.01
CA ALA A 83 1.57 15.89 2.84
C ALA A 83 0.11 16.38 2.99
N PRO A 84 -0.55 16.78 1.89
CA PRO A 84 -2.00 17.01 1.88
C PRO A 84 -2.74 15.77 2.40
N ALA A 85 -3.87 15.98 3.08
CA ALA A 85 -4.59 14.91 3.78
C ALA A 85 -5.12 13.80 2.86
N ASP A 86 -5.36 14.10 1.58
CA ASP A 86 -5.81 13.15 0.55
C ASP A 86 -4.66 12.38 -0.12
N VAL A 87 -3.40 12.77 0.15
CA VAL A 87 -2.22 12.13 -0.45
C VAL A 87 -1.63 11.13 0.53
N VAL A 88 -2.05 9.89 0.39
CA VAL A 88 -1.83 8.81 1.35
C VAL A 88 -1.20 7.57 0.70
N VAL A 89 -0.92 6.55 1.50
CA VAL A 89 -0.80 5.18 1.00
C VAL A 89 -2.23 4.63 0.90
N SER A 90 -2.63 4.19 -0.29
CA SER A 90 -3.90 3.51 -0.57
C SER A 90 -3.70 2.00 -0.77
N ALA A 91 -4.79 1.28 -0.94
CA ALA A 91 -4.76 -0.08 -1.46
C ALA A 91 -5.78 -0.20 -2.58
N SER A 92 -5.43 -0.94 -3.62
CA SER A 92 -6.29 -1.27 -4.75
C SER A 92 -6.32 -2.77 -4.98
N ARG A 93 -7.30 -3.24 -5.75
CA ARG A 93 -7.39 -4.65 -6.12
C ARG A 93 -7.86 -4.81 -7.55
N LEU A 94 -7.25 -5.75 -8.26
CA LEU A 94 -7.60 -6.10 -9.62
C LEU A 94 -7.55 -7.63 -9.79
N PRO A 95 -8.66 -8.27 -10.25
CA PRO A 95 -9.97 -7.69 -10.55
C PRO A 95 -10.76 -7.28 -9.28
N ILE A 96 -11.87 -6.55 -9.40
CA ILE A 96 -12.75 -6.26 -8.24
C ILE A 96 -13.61 -7.45 -7.87
N LYS A 97 -14.02 -8.23 -8.88
CA LYS A 97 -14.85 -9.43 -8.77
C LYS A 97 -14.23 -10.55 -9.57
N LEU A 98 -14.04 -11.70 -8.92
CA LEU A 98 -13.53 -12.91 -9.52
C LEU A 98 -14.54 -13.48 -10.51
N LYS A 99 -14.02 -14.07 -11.58
CA LYS A 99 -14.73 -14.84 -12.59
C LYS A 99 -13.93 -16.11 -12.89
N ALA A 100 -14.56 -17.09 -13.54
CA ALA A 100 -13.90 -18.36 -13.83
C ALA A 100 -12.56 -18.24 -14.59
N SER A 101 -12.38 -17.19 -15.40
CA SER A 101 -11.10 -16.95 -16.11
C SER A 101 -9.94 -16.54 -15.20
N ASP A 102 -10.22 -16.18 -13.95
CA ASP A 102 -9.21 -15.78 -12.98
C ASP A 102 -8.63 -16.98 -12.22
N PHE A 103 -9.20 -18.18 -12.42
CA PHE A 103 -8.78 -19.41 -11.77
C PHE A 103 -7.91 -20.27 -12.69
N LEU A 104 -6.74 -20.65 -12.19
CA LEU A 104 -5.92 -21.67 -12.83
C LEU A 104 -6.55 -23.06 -12.62
N GLN A 105 -6.85 -23.76 -13.71
CA GLN A 105 -7.33 -25.14 -13.62
C GLN A 105 -6.18 -26.10 -13.32
N VAL A 106 -6.31 -26.86 -12.23
CA VAL A 106 -5.29 -27.81 -11.78
C VAL A 106 -5.91 -29.19 -11.50
N PRO A 107 -5.15 -30.30 -11.62
CA PRO A 107 -5.69 -31.64 -11.37
C PRO A 107 -6.20 -31.85 -9.94
N VAL A 108 -5.54 -31.24 -8.96
CA VAL A 108 -5.88 -31.31 -7.54
C VAL A 108 -5.63 -29.93 -6.93
N VAL A 109 -6.59 -29.44 -6.15
CA VAL A 109 -6.42 -28.27 -5.29
C VAL A 109 -6.30 -28.78 -3.86
N MET A 110 -5.25 -28.36 -3.17
CA MET A 110 -5.02 -28.71 -1.76
C MET A 110 -5.10 -27.45 -0.92
N ASP A 111 -5.81 -27.50 0.20
CA ASP A 111 -5.75 -26.44 1.21
C ASP A 111 -4.35 -26.43 1.85
N PRO A 112 -3.57 -25.35 1.73
CA PRO A 112 -2.24 -25.28 2.32
C PRO A 112 -2.26 -25.28 3.86
N ALA A 113 -3.41 -25.05 4.50
CA ALA A 113 -3.53 -25.04 5.95
C ALA A 113 -3.56 -26.46 6.57
N ASP A 114 -4.19 -27.43 5.90
CA ASP A 114 -4.39 -28.77 6.45
C ASP A 114 -4.18 -29.93 5.45
N GLY A 115 -3.94 -29.63 4.17
CA GLY A 115 -3.68 -30.61 3.11
C GLY A 115 -4.93 -31.32 2.58
N THR A 116 -6.13 -30.85 2.93
CA THR A 116 -7.38 -31.42 2.41
C THR A 116 -7.61 -31.07 0.94
N VAL A 117 -8.26 -31.96 0.20
CA VAL A 117 -8.63 -31.71 -1.19
C VAL A 117 -9.81 -30.75 -1.22
N GLN A 118 -9.70 -29.70 -2.03
CA GLN A 118 -10.72 -28.68 -2.22
C GLN A 118 -11.20 -28.63 -3.67
N ASP A 119 -12.35 -28.00 -3.87
CA ASP A 119 -12.91 -27.73 -5.20
C ASP A 119 -12.26 -26.49 -5.84
N ALA A 120 -12.01 -25.46 -5.03
CA ALA A 120 -11.27 -24.26 -5.39
C ALA A 120 -10.46 -23.76 -4.18
N TYR A 121 -9.49 -22.89 -4.45
CA TYR A 121 -8.69 -22.21 -3.45
C TYR A 121 -8.26 -20.85 -3.96
N THR A 122 -8.40 -19.83 -3.14
CA THR A 122 -8.00 -18.45 -3.47
C THR A 122 -7.14 -17.86 -2.37
N ALA A 123 -5.88 -17.63 -2.71
CA ALA A 123 -5.01 -16.70 -2.01
C ALA A 123 -5.02 -15.34 -2.70
N PHE A 124 -4.23 -14.42 -2.16
CA PHE A 124 -3.92 -13.15 -2.81
C PHE A 124 -2.42 -12.90 -2.74
N GLU A 125 -1.96 -12.18 -3.72
CA GLU A 125 -0.63 -11.58 -3.77
C GLU A 125 -0.78 -10.07 -3.63
N TYR A 126 0.29 -9.41 -3.20
CA TYR A 126 0.30 -7.97 -3.03
C TYR A 126 1.69 -7.38 -3.26
N GLU A 127 1.73 -6.13 -3.69
CA GLU A 127 2.95 -5.35 -3.82
C GLU A 127 2.83 -4.01 -3.10
N ILE A 128 3.84 -3.68 -2.30
CA ILE A 128 4.02 -2.34 -1.74
C ILE A 128 5.19 -1.71 -2.49
N PHE A 129 4.90 -0.76 -3.39
CA PHE A 129 5.96 -0.13 -4.17
C PHE A 129 6.86 0.71 -3.28
N ASP A 130 8.17 0.59 -3.50
CA ASP A 130 9.15 1.47 -2.88
C ASP A 130 9.09 2.87 -3.50
N LYS A 131 8.34 3.76 -2.85
CA LYS A 131 8.30 5.20 -3.17
C LYS A 131 9.27 6.01 -2.30
N GLY A 132 10.26 5.35 -1.70
CA GLY A 132 11.23 5.93 -0.78
C GLY A 132 10.62 6.42 0.53
N ALA A 133 11.45 7.12 1.30
CA ALA A 133 11.06 7.77 2.55
C ALA A 133 11.04 9.29 2.36
N ARG A 134 10.14 9.97 3.08
CA ARG A 134 10.04 11.43 3.14
C ARG A 134 10.21 11.92 4.58
N MET A 135 10.55 13.20 4.74
CA MET A 135 10.67 13.82 6.07
C MET A 135 9.32 14.37 6.56
N VAL A 136 9.07 14.23 7.86
CA VAL A 136 7.97 14.88 8.59
C VAL A 136 8.50 15.31 9.95
N GLY A 137 8.71 16.61 10.14
CA GLY A 137 9.42 17.14 11.29
C GLY A 137 10.81 16.54 11.41
N THR A 138 11.07 15.82 12.51
CA THR A 138 12.35 15.13 12.76
C THR A 138 12.37 13.68 12.30
N ASP A 139 11.22 13.15 11.88
CA ASP A 139 11.04 11.72 11.60
C ASP A 139 10.94 11.44 10.09
N PHE A 140 11.15 10.17 9.74
CA PHE A 140 10.88 9.62 8.43
C PHE A 140 9.49 9.02 8.37
N ALA A 141 8.85 9.18 7.22
CA ALA A 141 7.58 8.58 6.85
C ALA A 141 7.70 7.87 5.50
N PHE A 142 6.78 6.96 5.17
CA PHE A 142 6.72 6.39 3.83
C PHE A 142 6.35 7.46 2.79
N GLY A 143 6.92 7.32 1.59
CA GLY A 143 6.60 8.15 0.44
C GLY A 143 5.12 8.06 0.09
N VAL A 144 4.51 9.21 -0.24
CA VAL A 144 3.12 9.32 -0.69
C VAL A 144 3.05 10.25 -1.91
N PRO A 145 2.10 10.07 -2.84
CA PRO A 145 1.13 8.96 -2.87
C PRO A 145 1.80 7.61 -3.12
N ASN A 146 1.20 6.54 -2.60
CA ASN A 146 1.61 5.16 -2.86
C ASN A 146 0.37 4.26 -2.87
N ASP A 147 0.46 3.12 -3.54
CA ASP A 147 -0.65 2.16 -3.61
C ASP A 147 -0.15 0.76 -3.30
N ILE A 148 -0.90 0.03 -2.47
CA ILE A 148 -0.71 -1.41 -2.27
C ILE A 148 -1.61 -2.11 -3.28
N GLU A 149 -1.01 -2.69 -4.31
CA GLU A 149 -1.75 -3.45 -5.32
C GLU A 149 -1.99 -4.87 -4.82
N VAL A 150 -3.22 -5.38 -5.00
CA VAL A 150 -3.64 -6.73 -4.57
C VAL A 150 -4.26 -7.49 -5.75
N TRP A 151 -3.77 -8.69 -6.03
CA TRP A 151 -4.29 -9.54 -7.11
C TRP A 151 -4.48 -10.99 -6.64
N PRO A 152 -5.41 -11.74 -7.25
CA PRO A 152 -5.72 -13.08 -6.79
C PRO A 152 -4.66 -14.09 -7.24
N ASN A 153 -4.45 -15.10 -6.41
CA ASN A 153 -3.80 -16.35 -6.79
C ASN A 153 -4.82 -17.46 -6.54
N ALA A 154 -5.58 -17.77 -7.59
CA ALA A 154 -6.77 -18.61 -7.49
C ALA A 154 -6.63 -19.88 -8.35
N GLN A 155 -7.07 -21.00 -7.80
CA GLN A 155 -7.00 -22.32 -8.42
C GLN A 155 -8.35 -23.02 -8.30
N VAL A 156 -8.69 -23.81 -9.33
CA VAL A 156 -9.90 -24.65 -9.34
C VAL A 156 -9.55 -26.03 -9.86
N ARG A 157 -10.15 -27.06 -9.26
CA ARG A 157 -9.94 -28.44 -9.68
C ARG A 157 -10.57 -28.70 -11.04
N ILE A 158 -9.85 -29.39 -11.92
CA ILE A 158 -10.36 -29.76 -13.26
C ILE A 158 -11.68 -30.52 -13.12
N GLY A 159 -12.69 -30.08 -13.88
CA GLY A 159 -14.04 -30.66 -13.89
C GLY A 159 -15.00 -30.09 -12.85
N VAL A 160 -14.53 -29.27 -11.90
CA VAL A 160 -15.39 -28.52 -10.98
C VAL A 160 -16.00 -27.32 -11.71
N THR A 161 -17.31 -27.13 -11.54
CA THR A 161 -18.00 -25.92 -11.99
C THR A 161 -17.98 -24.88 -10.88
N LEU A 162 -17.44 -23.69 -11.16
CA LEU A 162 -17.53 -22.53 -10.26
C LEU A 162 -18.96 -21.99 -10.27
N ASP A 163 -19.84 -22.63 -9.50
CA ASP A 163 -21.18 -22.12 -9.29
C ASP A 163 -21.16 -20.77 -8.51
N PRO A 164 -22.28 -20.03 -8.48
CA PRO A 164 -22.31 -18.74 -7.79
C PRO A 164 -21.96 -18.79 -6.30
N GLY A 165 -22.21 -19.91 -5.62
CA GLY A 165 -21.90 -20.11 -4.21
C GLY A 165 -20.40 -20.31 -3.99
N LEU A 166 -19.78 -21.20 -4.76
CA LEU A 166 -18.34 -21.43 -4.72
C LEU A 166 -17.56 -20.17 -5.13
N LEU A 167 -17.98 -19.50 -6.22
CA LEU A 167 -17.33 -18.26 -6.64
C LEU A 167 -17.45 -17.15 -5.59
N ALA A 168 -18.60 -17.04 -4.91
CA ALA A 168 -18.76 -16.09 -3.81
C ALA A 168 -17.92 -16.47 -2.58
N HIS A 169 -17.66 -17.77 -2.36
CA HIS A 169 -16.79 -18.23 -1.28
C HIS A 169 -15.35 -17.79 -1.53
N GLU A 170 -14.84 -18.05 -2.72
CA GLU A 170 -13.51 -17.66 -3.17
C GLU A 170 -13.34 -16.12 -3.21
N GLN A 171 -14.37 -15.40 -3.63
CA GLN A 171 -14.38 -13.93 -3.59
C GLN A 171 -14.16 -13.38 -2.17
N PHE A 172 -14.74 -14.02 -1.15
CA PHE A 172 -14.57 -13.56 0.22
C PHE A 172 -13.10 -13.65 0.66
N HIS A 173 -12.42 -14.76 0.38
CA HIS A 173 -11.01 -14.94 0.72
C HIS A 173 -10.10 -13.90 0.05
N TYR A 174 -10.38 -13.59 -1.22
CA TYR A 174 -9.69 -12.53 -1.93
C TYR A 174 -9.99 -11.13 -1.36
N ASP A 175 -11.26 -10.85 -1.03
CA ASP A 175 -11.68 -9.58 -0.43
C ASP A 175 -11.04 -9.32 0.93
N VAL A 176 -10.81 -10.38 1.74
CA VAL A 176 -10.06 -10.28 3.00
C VAL A 176 -8.67 -9.68 2.77
N GLY A 177 -7.97 -10.15 1.73
CA GLY A 177 -6.65 -9.61 1.37
C GLY A 177 -6.69 -8.11 1.11
N PHE A 178 -7.67 -7.66 0.33
CA PHE A 178 -7.86 -6.23 0.04
C PHE A 178 -8.17 -5.39 1.28
N VAL A 179 -9.17 -5.77 2.08
CA VAL A 179 -9.59 -4.93 3.22
C VAL A 179 -8.52 -4.86 4.30
N VAL A 180 -7.71 -5.91 4.45
CA VAL A 180 -6.54 -5.91 5.33
C VAL A 180 -5.39 -5.07 4.76
N CYS A 181 -5.12 -5.14 3.45
CA CYS A 181 -4.14 -4.25 2.81
C CYS A 181 -4.55 -2.78 2.93
N ARG A 182 -5.84 -2.46 2.85
CA ARG A 182 -6.35 -1.10 3.11
C ARG A 182 -6.09 -0.64 4.54
N ALA A 183 -6.29 -1.50 5.54
CA ALA A 183 -5.96 -1.17 6.92
C ALA A 183 -4.45 -0.98 7.12
N LEU A 184 -3.62 -1.83 6.49
CA LEU A 184 -2.17 -1.67 6.44
C LEU A 184 -1.78 -0.31 5.82
N ALA A 185 -2.37 0.06 4.69
CA ALA A 185 -2.11 1.32 4.01
C ALA A 185 -2.37 2.55 4.91
N HIS A 186 -3.44 2.54 5.70
CA HIS A 186 -3.68 3.59 6.69
C HIS A 186 -2.57 3.66 7.76
N GLN A 187 -2.11 2.51 8.26
CA GLN A 187 -1.02 2.47 9.23
C GLN A 187 0.30 2.96 8.63
N LEU A 188 0.61 2.59 7.38
CA LEU A 188 1.80 3.10 6.68
C LEU A 188 1.73 4.62 6.45
N THR A 189 0.55 5.16 6.15
CA THR A 189 0.36 6.61 5.98
C THR A 189 0.78 7.41 7.22
N ILE A 190 0.47 6.89 8.41
CA ILE A 190 0.74 7.56 9.69
C ILE A 190 2.05 7.13 10.35
N ALA A 191 2.68 6.03 9.89
CA ALA A 191 3.92 5.51 10.47
C ALA A 191 5.06 6.54 10.42
N ARG A 192 5.76 6.69 11.54
CA ARG A 192 6.90 7.61 11.70
C ARG A 192 8.03 6.92 12.46
N ALA A 193 9.26 7.14 12.03
CA ALA A 193 10.44 6.64 12.73
C ALA A 193 11.61 7.62 12.67
N PRO A 194 12.46 7.72 13.72
CA PRO A 194 13.62 8.62 13.71
C PRO A 194 14.69 8.26 12.67
N THR A 195 14.67 7.02 12.15
CA THR A 195 15.62 6.52 11.16
C THR A 195 14.90 5.72 10.09
N ILE A 196 15.49 5.64 8.88
CA ILE A 196 14.99 4.79 7.79
C ILE A 196 14.94 3.31 8.23
N GLY A 197 15.96 2.84 8.96
CA GLY A 197 15.97 1.48 9.52
C GLY A 197 14.79 1.23 10.48
N GLY A 198 14.45 2.21 11.31
CA GLY A 198 13.26 2.14 12.16
C GLY A 198 11.96 2.08 11.36
N LEU A 199 11.88 2.80 10.25
CA LEU A 199 10.71 2.78 9.36
C LEU A 199 10.55 1.39 8.69
N ILE A 200 11.65 0.77 8.26
CA ILE A 200 11.66 -0.59 7.72
C ILE A 200 11.23 -1.62 8.78
N THR A 201 11.69 -1.47 10.03
CA THR A 201 11.24 -2.33 11.14
C THR A 201 9.73 -2.19 11.39
N GLN A 202 9.18 -0.97 11.29
CA GLN A 202 7.73 -0.76 11.38
C GLN A 202 6.98 -1.39 10.20
N LEU A 203 7.48 -1.26 8.97
CA LEU A 203 6.91 -1.94 7.79
C LEU A 203 6.78 -3.44 8.05
N ASN A 204 7.87 -4.08 8.46
CA ASN A 204 7.90 -5.52 8.71
C ASN A 204 6.92 -5.94 9.81
N SER A 205 6.82 -5.16 10.90
CA SER A 205 5.89 -5.43 11.99
C SER A 205 4.43 -5.27 11.57
N LEU A 206 4.12 -4.24 10.78
CA LEU A 206 2.77 -3.99 10.26
C LEU A 206 2.37 -5.07 9.25
N VAL A 207 3.28 -5.45 8.34
CA VAL A 207 3.04 -6.57 7.40
C VAL A 207 2.81 -7.87 8.15
N ASP A 208 3.60 -8.19 9.18
CA ASP A 208 3.38 -9.39 10.01
C ASP A 208 2.01 -9.36 10.69
N LEU A 209 1.65 -8.24 11.32
CA LEU A 209 0.36 -8.08 11.98
C LEU A 209 -0.82 -8.24 11.03
N HIS A 210 -0.83 -7.48 9.94
CA HIS A 210 -1.95 -7.42 9.02
C HIS A 210 -1.99 -8.68 8.13
N ILE A 211 -0.94 -8.91 7.36
CA ILE A 211 -0.94 -9.93 6.31
C ILE A 211 -0.82 -11.35 6.87
N LYS A 212 0.02 -11.57 7.90
CA LYS A 212 0.26 -12.93 8.40
C LYS A 212 -0.71 -13.34 9.50
N ARG A 213 -1.03 -12.42 10.42
CA ARG A 213 -1.89 -12.74 11.58
C ARG A 213 -3.37 -12.49 11.31
N ARG A 214 -3.74 -11.28 10.91
CA ARG A 214 -5.17 -10.88 10.79
C ARG A 214 -5.89 -11.58 9.64
N VAL A 215 -5.27 -11.66 8.46
CA VAL A 215 -5.80 -12.45 7.33
C VAL A 215 -6.12 -13.87 7.76
N LYS A 216 -5.14 -14.58 8.36
CA LYS A 216 -5.30 -15.96 8.80
C LYS A 216 -6.44 -16.13 9.80
N LEU A 217 -6.59 -15.20 10.75
CA LEU A 217 -7.67 -15.23 11.73
C LEU A 217 -9.05 -15.07 11.08
N ILE A 218 -9.18 -14.13 10.14
CA ILE A 218 -10.45 -13.83 9.46
C ILE A 218 -10.85 -14.98 8.53
N GLN A 219 -9.93 -15.45 7.67
CA GLN A 219 -10.20 -16.56 6.75
C GLN A 219 -10.58 -17.83 7.51
N ARG A 220 -9.78 -18.22 8.52
CA ARG A 220 -10.09 -19.41 9.33
C ARG A 220 -11.45 -19.30 10.02
N ARG A 221 -11.81 -18.11 10.53
CA ARG A 221 -13.12 -17.92 11.15
C ARG A 221 -14.24 -18.09 10.14
N TYR A 222 -14.08 -17.50 8.96
CA TYR A 222 -15.03 -17.60 7.87
C TYR A 222 -15.23 -19.07 7.43
N ASP A 223 -14.17 -19.83 7.24
CA ASP A 223 -14.28 -21.24 6.85
C ASP A 223 -14.99 -22.09 7.91
N VAL A 224 -14.70 -21.85 9.20
CA VAL A 224 -15.39 -22.52 10.31
C VAL A 224 -16.88 -22.17 10.34
N ASP A 225 -17.24 -20.89 10.23
CA ASP A 225 -18.64 -20.45 10.29
C ASP A 225 -19.43 -20.94 9.06
N THR A 226 -18.78 -20.98 7.89
CA THR A 226 -19.41 -21.38 6.63
C THR A 226 -19.30 -22.86 6.32
N GLN A 227 -18.57 -23.65 7.12
CA GLN A 227 -18.22 -25.04 6.80
C GLN A 227 -17.61 -25.15 5.39
N HIS A 228 -16.57 -24.36 5.12
CA HIS A 228 -15.94 -24.25 3.79
C HIS A 228 -16.98 -23.95 2.67
N GLY A 229 -17.88 -22.99 2.94
CA GLY A 229 -18.92 -22.59 1.98
C GLY A 229 -20.17 -23.47 1.93
N ALA A 230 -20.21 -24.63 2.61
CA ALA A 230 -21.39 -25.50 2.62
C ALA A 230 -22.60 -24.88 3.35
N ASN A 231 -22.38 -23.90 4.24
CA ASN A 231 -23.42 -23.21 4.99
C ASN A 231 -23.76 -21.84 4.37
N ALA A 232 -24.68 -21.85 3.42
CA ALA A 232 -25.12 -20.66 2.68
C ALA A 232 -25.64 -19.51 3.57
N LYS A 233 -26.23 -19.82 4.74
CA LYS A 233 -26.74 -18.80 5.68
C LYS A 233 -25.58 -17.99 6.26
N TYR A 234 -24.54 -18.65 6.78
CA TYR A 234 -23.38 -17.96 7.34
C TYR A 234 -22.53 -17.31 6.26
N GLN A 235 -22.43 -17.92 5.08
CA GLN A 235 -21.76 -17.30 3.94
C GLN A 235 -22.39 -15.96 3.60
N ARG A 236 -23.73 -15.89 3.49
CA ARG A 236 -24.44 -14.64 3.25
C ARG A 236 -24.16 -13.58 4.31
N ILE A 237 -24.17 -13.94 5.59
CA ILE A 237 -23.88 -13.00 6.69
C ILE A 237 -22.47 -12.39 6.55
N TRP A 238 -21.48 -13.22 6.21
CA TRP A 238 -20.11 -12.76 6.00
C TRP A 238 -19.96 -11.90 4.74
N LEU A 239 -20.63 -12.25 3.64
CA LEU A 239 -20.65 -11.44 2.42
C LEU A 239 -21.30 -10.07 2.62
N ASP A 240 -22.39 -10.00 3.39
CA ASP A 240 -23.04 -8.72 3.73
C ASP A 240 -22.10 -7.84 4.57
N ARG A 241 -21.38 -8.44 5.54
CA ARG A 241 -20.34 -7.75 6.33
C ARG A 241 -19.18 -7.28 5.47
N MET A 242 -18.72 -8.10 4.53
CA MET A 242 -17.63 -7.73 3.62
C MET A 242 -18.06 -6.57 2.71
N THR A 243 -19.28 -6.60 2.20
CA THR A 243 -19.86 -5.52 1.40
C THR A 243 -19.89 -4.21 2.19
N ALA A 244 -20.39 -4.24 3.43
CA ALA A 244 -20.39 -3.06 4.31
C ALA A 244 -18.96 -2.57 4.65
N CYS A 245 -18.03 -3.51 4.87
CA CYS A 245 -16.63 -3.20 5.11
C CYS A 245 -16.01 -2.50 3.90
N ILE A 246 -16.14 -3.05 2.69
CA ILE A 246 -15.60 -2.47 1.45
C ILE A 246 -16.20 -1.07 1.22
N ALA A 247 -17.51 -0.91 1.40
CA ALA A 247 -18.22 0.36 1.23
C ALA A 247 -17.79 1.45 2.22
N ASN A 248 -17.20 1.08 3.36
CA ASN A 248 -16.64 2.02 4.32
C ASN A 248 -15.09 2.10 4.18
N PRO A 249 -14.55 3.16 3.57
CA PRO A 249 -13.10 3.29 3.37
C PRO A 249 -12.30 3.29 4.66
N THR A 250 -12.89 3.68 5.80
CA THR A 250 -12.21 3.76 7.11
C THR A 250 -12.50 2.57 8.01
N ALA A 251 -13.17 1.52 7.49
CA ALA A 251 -13.41 0.30 8.25
C ALA A 251 -12.09 -0.28 8.76
N ASN A 252 -12.05 -0.56 10.06
CA ASN A 252 -10.93 -1.19 10.75
C ASN A 252 -11.30 -2.55 11.35
N GLN A 253 -12.54 -3.00 11.14
CA GLN A 253 -13.03 -4.29 11.59
C GLN A 253 -14.01 -4.93 10.59
N ILE A 254 -14.09 -6.26 10.64
CA ILE A 254 -15.14 -7.04 9.98
C ILE A 254 -15.60 -8.15 10.93
N GLY A 255 -16.90 -8.21 11.23
CA GLY A 255 -17.45 -9.29 12.08
C GLY A 255 -16.83 -9.40 13.48
N GLY A 256 -16.32 -8.29 14.04
CA GLY A 256 -15.62 -8.26 15.33
C GLY A 256 -14.11 -8.54 15.27
N PHE A 257 -13.55 -8.76 14.08
CA PHE A 257 -12.11 -8.96 13.86
C PHE A 257 -11.47 -7.67 13.38
N TRP A 258 -10.31 -7.33 13.95
CA TRP A 258 -9.50 -6.22 13.48
C TRP A 258 -8.87 -6.51 12.12
N LEU A 259 -8.97 -5.54 11.21
CA LEU A 259 -8.31 -5.52 9.90
C LEU A 259 -6.87 -5.05 10.03
#